data_AF-A0A954KTM7-F1
#
_entry.id   AF-A0A954KTM7-F1
#
_cell.length_a   1.000
_cell.length_b   1.000
_cell.length_c   1.000
_cell.angle_alpha   90.00
_cell.angle_beta   90.00
_cell.angle_gamma   90.00
#
_symmetry.space_group_name_H-M   'P 1'
#
loop_
_entity.id
_entity.type
_entity.pdbx_description
1 polymer ?
#
loop_
_entity_poly.entity_id
_entity_poly.type
_entity_poly.pdbx_seq_one_letter_code
_entity_poly.pdbx_strand_id
1 'polypeptide(L)'
;MHTDKIDWLLKKYPHRRDFLQAGLFSLASWPLLLDRPASGAVTRQISFKDYPFQLGVASGDPTSDGVVLWTRLAPEPLTDGGMPNETVAVQWVVAKDEKLTEVVA
;
A
#
# COMPACT_ATOMS: atom_id res chain seq x y z
N MET A 1 22.61 -26.10 49.97
CA MET A 1 21.66 -25.00 49.68
C MET A 1 22.38 -23.89 48.90
N HIS A 2 22.76 -24.11 47.63
CA HIS A 2 23.25 -23.02 46.76
C HIS A 2 23.29 -23.30 45.24
N THR A 3 23.01 -24.52 44.74
CA THR A 3 23.24 -24.84 43.32
C THR A 3 22.00 -24.77 42.43
N ASP A 4 20.80 -24.81 42.99
CA ASP A 4 19.54 -24.96 42.21
C ASP A 4 19.16 -23.69 41.43
N LYS A 5 19.70 -22.53 41.86
CA LYS A 5 19.37 -21.22 41.28
C LYS A 5 20.08 -20.97 39.94
N ILE A 6 21.25 -21.57 39.72
CA ILE A 6 22.01 -21.44 38.46
C ILE A 6 21.40 -22.35 37.38
N ASP A 7 20.94 -23.54 37.77
CA ASP A 7 20.32 -24.50 36.86
C ASP A 7 19.00 -23.97 36.26
N TRP A 8 18.23 -23.21 37.05
CA TRP A 8 17.06 -22.47 36.58
C TRP A 8 17.39 -21.36 35.57
N LEU A 9 18.53 -20.67 35.72
CA LEU A 9 18.93 -19.60 34.80
C LEU A 9 19.33 -20.14 33.42
N LEU A 10 19.98 -21.30 33.38
CA LEU A 10 20.36 -21.96 32.13
C LEU A 10 19.15 -22.51 31.36
N LYS A 11 18.06 -22.85 32.06
CA LYS A 11 16.82 -23.37 31.46
C LYS A 11 15.88 -22.27 30.94
N LYS A 12 16.11 -21.00 31.32
CA LYS A 12 15.19 -19.89 31.04
C LYS A 12 15.27 -19.35 29.61
N TYR A 13 16.31 -19.69 28.86
CA TYR A 13 16.55 -19.15 27.53
C TYR A 13 16.64 -20.28 26.50
N PRO A 14 15.65 -20.40 25.59
CA PRO A 14 15.69 -21.40 24.53
C PRO A 14 16.94 -21.20 23.66
N HIS A 15 17.58 -22.29 23.26
CA HIS A 15 18.77 -22.18 22.42
C HIS A 15 18.37 -21.63 21.05
N ARG A 16 19.25 -20.84 20.43
CA ARG A 16 19.11 -20.28 19.06
C ARG A 16 18.56 -21.26 18.00
N ARG A 17 18.81 -22.56 18.19
CA ARG A 17 18.33 -23.68 17.35
C ARG A 17 16.83 -23.94 17.51
N ASP A 18 16.28 -23.80 18.72
CA ASP A 18 14.85 -23.98 19.01
C ASP A 18 14.04 -22.81 18.46
N PHE A 19 14.61 -21.59 18.49
CA PHE A 19 14.02 -20.38 17.89
C PHE A 19 13.92 -20.49 16.35
N LEU A 20 14.94 -21.04 15.69
CA LEU A 20 14.91 -21.25 14.24
C LEU A 20 13.94 -22.38 13.83
N GLN A 21 13.80 -23.41 14.65
CA GLN A 21 12.81 -24.46 14.42
C GLN A 21 11.37 -23.94 14.58
N ALA A 22 11.11 -23.04 15.53
CA ALA A 22 9.80 -22.40 15.68
C ALA A 22 9.45 -21.45 14.51
N GLY A 23 10.43 -20.81 13.86
CA GLY A 23 10.20 -19.93 12.71
C GLY A 23 9.81 -20.65 11.42
N LEU A 24 10.23 -21.91 11.24
CA LEU A 24 10.00 -22.67 10.00
C LEU A 24 8.55 -23.17 9.84
N PHE A 25 7.79 -23.32 10.93
CA PHE A 25 6.40 -23.80 10.87
C PHE A 25 5.36 -22.69 10.65
N SER A 26 5.74 -21.41 10.71
CA SER A 26 4.83 -20.27 10.53
C SER A 26 4.78 -19.70 9.11
N LEU A 27 5.69 -20.12 8.22
CA LEU A 27 5.85 -19.51 6.89
C LEU A 27 5.02 -20.18 5.78
N ALA A 28 4.48 -21.38 6.00
CA ALA A 28 3.70 -22.09 4.99
C ALA A 28 2.24 -21.61 4.86
N SER A 29 1.74 -20.84 5.82
CA SER A 29 0.37 -20.31 5.83
C SER A 29 0.28 -18.82 5.52
N TRP A 30 1.41 -18.14 5.31
CA TRP A 30 1.45 -16.71 4.97
C TRP A 30 0.65 -16.33 3.71
N PRO A 31 0.64 -17.12 2.61
CA PRO A 31 -0.14 -16.76 1.44
C PRO A 31 -1.66 -17.02 1.59
N LEU A 32 -2.10 -17.77 2.62
CA LEU A 32 -3.52 -18.08 2.86
C LEU A 32 -4.19 -17.13 3.85
N LEU A 33 -3.41 -16.39 4.66
CA LEU A 33 -3.92 -15.40 5.62
C LEU A 33 -3.95 -13.97 5.06
N LEU A 34 -3.30 -13.74 3.91
CA LEU A 34 -3.45 -12.53 3.13
C LEU A 34 -4.44 -12.79 2.00
N ASP A 35 -5.70 -13.05 2.37
CA ASP A 35 -6.83 -12.70 1.50
C ASP A 35 -6.89 -11.16 1.45
N ARG A 36 -5.89 -10.57 0.77
CA ARG A 36 -5.90 -9.16 0.41
C ARG A 36 -6.68 -9.12 -0.90
N PRO A 37 -7.94 -8.64 -0.93
CA PRO A 37 -8.49 -8.15 -2.17
C PRO A 37 -7.62 -6.97 -2.61
N ALA A 38 -6.59 -7.27 -3.42
CA ALA A 38 -5.90 -6.27 -4.19
C ALA A 38 -6.93 -5.77 -5.20
N SER A 39 -7.43 -4.55 -4.96
CA SER A 39 -8.58 -3.93 -5.63
C SER A 39 -9.90 -4.23 -4.92
N GLY A 40 -10.24 -3.39 -3.95
CA GLY A 40 -11.63 -3.07 -3.69
C GLY A 40 -12.20 -2.53 -5.00
N ALA A 41 -12.97 -3.35 -5.71
CA ALA A 41 -13.75 -2.91 -6.85
C ALA A 41 -14.78 -1.92 -6.31
N VAL A 42 -14.45 -0.63 -6.36
CA VAL A 42 -15.42 0.44 -6.18
C VAL A 42 -16.25 0.46 -7.47
N THR A 43 -17.27 -0.39 -7.53
CA THR A 43 -18.15 -0.54 -8.70
C THR A 43 -19.16 0.60 -8.81
N ARG A 44 -19.07 1.62 -7.96
CA ARG A 44 -19.98 2.76 -7.99
C ARG A 44 -19.43 3.83 -8.92
N GLN A 45 -20.16 4.11 -10.00
CA GLN A 45 -19.94 5.32 -10.79
C GLN A 45 -20.30 6.54 -9.94
N ILE A 46 -19.29 7.30 -9.55
CA ILE A 46 -19.43 8.58 -8.88
C ILE A 46 -19.68 9.63 -9.96
N SER A 47 -20.75 10.41 -9.79
CA SER A 47 -20.97 11.62 -10.59
C SER A 47 -20.32 12.79 -9.88
N PHE A 48 -19.46 13.53 -10.57
CA PHE A 48 -18.95 14.79 -10.07
C PHE A 48 -19.92 15.92 -10.41
N LYS A 49 -20.02 16.92 -9.53
CA LYS A 49 -20.81 18.12 -9.78
C LYS A 49 -20.18 19.02 -10.85
N ASP A 50 -18.85 19.07 -10.85
CA ASP A 50 -18.00 19.82 -11.79
C ASP A 50 -16.77 18.99 -12.17
N TYR A 51 -15.94 19.50 -13.09
CA TYR A 51 -14.69 18.85 -13.48
C TYR A 51 -13.79 18.61 -12.25
N PRO A 52 -13.40 17.35 -11.95
CA PRO A 52 -12.77 17.02 -10.67
C PRO A 52 -11.30 17.42 -10.58
N PHE A 53 -10.61 17.67 -11.69
CA PHE A 53 -9.18 18.00 -11.70
C PHE A 53 -8.93 19.51 -11.76
N GLN A 54 -9.68 20.31 -10.99
CA GLN A 54 -9.53 21.79 -10.99
C GLN A 54 -8.15 22.26 -10.53
N LEU A 55 -7.46 21.45 -9.72
CA LEU A 55 -6.11 21.72 -9.24
C LEU A 55 -5.03 21.17 -10.18
N GLY A 56 -5.44 20.61 -11.33
CA GLY A 56 -4.55 20.07 -12.34
C GLY A 56 -3.88 18.74 -11.95
N VAL A 57 -2.77 18.48 -12.65
CA VAL A 57 -1.90 17.32 -12.48
C VAL A 57 -0.47 17.81 -12.34
N ALA A 58 0.36 17.05 -11.64
CA ALA A 58 1.78 17.34 -11.45
C ALA A 58 2.61 16.05 -11.48
N SER A 59 3.90 16.22 -11.72
CA SER A 59 4.90 15.15 -11.58
C SER A 59 6.09 15.64 -10.75
N GLY A 60 6.76 14.75 -10.03
CA GLY A 60 7.90 15.10 -9.18
C GLY A 60 8.71 13.90 -8.71
N ASP A 61 9.72 14.14 -7.88
CA ASP A 61 10.61 13.14 -7.28
C ASP A 61 11.10 12.05 -8.27
N PRO A 62 11.78 12.43 -9.36
CA PRO A 62 12.25 11.47 -10.35
C PRO A 62 13.42 10.61 -9.82
N THR A 63 13.42 9.33 -10.18
CA THR A 63 14.55 8.40 -10.08
C THR A 63 15.07 8.06 -11.48
N SER A 64 16.05 7.15 -11.58
CA SER A 64 16.54 6.66 -12.88
C SER A 64 15.49 5.92 -13.70
N ASP A 65 14.44 5.43 -13.05
CA ASP A 65 13.46 4.49 -13.57
C ASP A 65 12.01 4.83 -13.18
N GLY A 66 11.77 5.97 -12.53
CA GLY A 66 10.48 6.31 -11.97
C GLY A 66 10.27 7.80 -11.74
N VAL A 67 9.02 8.16 -11.53
CA VAL A 67 8.56 9.51 -11.19
C VAL A 67 7.27 9.41 -10.40
N VAL A 68 7.00 10.35 -9.51
CA VAL A 68 5.72 10.47 -8.82
C VAL A 68 4.75 11.24 -9.72
N LEU A 69 3.56 10.69 -9.93
CA LEU A 69 2.42 11.39 -10.51
C LEU A 69 1.45 11.80 -9.40
N TRP A 70 1.01 13.05 -9.44
CA TRP A 70 0.12 13.59 -8.41
C TRP A 70 -1.07 14.31 -9.02
N THR A 71 -2.23 14.09 -8.41
CA THR A 71 -3.43 14.90 -8.62
C THR A 71 -4.31 14.84 -7.37
N ARG A 72 -5.28 15.76 -7.28
CA ARG A 72 -6.32 15.77 -6.26
C ARG A 72 -7.68 15.94 -6.92
N LEU A 73 -8.60 15.02 -6.62
CA LEU A 73 -10.01 15.18 -6.98
C LEU A 73 -10.63 16.24 -6.07
N ALA A 74 -10.99 17.38 -6.66
CA ALA A 74 -11.64 18.48 -5.97
C ALA A 74 -12.61 19.22 -6.92
N PRO A 75 -13.81 18.67 -7.19
CA PRO A 75 -14.87 19.40 -7.91
C PRO A 75 -15.28 20.72 -7.26
N GLU A 76 -15.06 20.88 -5.95
CA GLU A 76 -15.26 22.16 -5.26
C GLU A 76 -14.05 22.49 -4.34
N PRO A 77 -12.94 23.04 -4.87
CA PRO A 77 -11.66 23.17 -4.15
C PRO A 77 -11.73 24.03 -2.88
N LEU A 78 -12.66 24.99 -2.83
CA LEU A 78 -12.81 25.92 -1.71
C LEU A 78 -13.72 25.39 -0.60
N THR A 79 -14.44 24.28 -0.81
CA THR A 79 -15.39 23.67 0.12
C THR A 79 -14.96 22.24 0.46
N ASP A 80 -13.73 22.10 0.95
CA ASP A 80 -13.11 20.81 1.31
C ASP A 80 -13.00 19.81 0.13
N GLY A 81 -13.00 20.32 -1.09
CA GLY A 81 -12.87 19.54 -2.32
C GLY A 81 -14.19 19.04 -2.90
N GLY A 82 -15.30 19.01 -2.15
CA GLY A 82 -16.59 18.56 -2.67
C GLY A 82 -16.64 17.07 -3.04
N MET A 83 -15.84 16.24 -2.37
CA MET A 83 -15.79 14.80 -2.58
C MET A 83 -16.61 14.05 -1.52
N PRO A 84 -17.31 12.96 -1.88
CA PRO A 84 -17.93 12.08 -0.89
C PRO A 84 -16.85 11.39 -0.02
N ASN A 85 -17.22 11.02 1.20
CA ASN A 85 -16.34 10.26 2.10
C ASN A 85 -16.32 8.77 1.74
N GLU A 86 -15.85 8.46 0.53
CA GLU A 86 -15.67 7.12 0.01
C GLU A 86 -14.40 7.05 -0.86
N THR A 87 -13.81 5.87 -0.98
CA THR A 87 -12.64 5.66 -1.83
C THR A 87 -13.05 5.76 -3.30
N VAL A 88 -12.31 6.55 -4.09
CA VAL A 88 -12.56 6.72 -5.53
C VAL A 88 -11.39 6.14 -6.31
N ALA A 89 -11.69 5.25 -7.25
CA ALA A 89 -10.67 4.71 -8.14
C ALA A 89 -10.27 5.77 -9.20
N VAL A 90 -8.97 6.04 -9.31
CA VAL A 90 -8.40 6.92 -10.34
C VAL A 90 -7.48 6.10 -11.22
N GLN A 91 -7.87 5.95 -12.48
CA GLN A 91 -7.00 5.34 -13.49
C GLN A 91 -5.95 6.35 -13.92
N TRP A 92 -4.75 5.86 -14.19
CA TRP A 92 -3.61 6.65 -14.63
C TRP A 92 -2.92 5.91 -15.76
N VAL A 93 -2.20 6.66 -16.60
CA VAL A 93 -1.38 6.11 -17.68
C VAL A 93 -0.11 6.95 -17.84
N VAL A 94 0.95 6.32 -18.32
CA VAL A 94 2.16 6.97 -18.83
C VAL A 94 2.39 6.48 -20.25
N ALA A 95 2.68 7.39 -21.18
CA ALA A 95 2.97 7.06 -22.56
C ALA A 95 4.24 7.77 -23.03
N LYS A 96 4.84 7.26 -24.10
CA LYS A 96 6.02 7.87 -24.74
C LYS A 96 5.68 9.09 -25.58
N ASP A 97 4.42 9.27 -25.94
CA ASP A 97 3.92 10.32 -26.81
C ASP A 97 2.74 11.07 -26.21
N GLU A 98 2.58 12.35 -26.58
CA GLU A 98 1.52 13.23 -26.07
C GLU A 98 0.11 12.78 -26.49
N LYS A 99 -0.01 11.98 -27.56
CA LYS A 99 -1.30 11.46 -28.03
C LYS A 99 -1.72 10.20 -27.28
N LEU A 100 -0.90 9.71 -26.33
CA LEU A 100 -1.12 8.51 -25.54
C LEU A 100 -1.32 7.25 -26.40
N THR A 101 -0.54 7.12 -27.49
CA THR A 101 -0.64 5.96 -28.40
C THR A 101 0.30 4.81 -28.02
N GLU A 102 1.43 5.11 -27.36
CA GLU A 102 2.40 4.12 -26.90
C GLU A 102 2.49 4.14 -25.36
N VAL A 103 1.51 3.51 -24.71
CA VAL A 103 1.38 3.40 -23.24
C VAL A 103 2.42 2.43 -22.67
N VAL A 104 3.10 2.83 -21.60
CA VAL A 104 4.15 2.06 -20.90
C VAL A 104 3.81 1.72 -19.46
N ALA A 105 2.83 2.39 -18.86
CA ALA A 105 2.29 2.11 -17.54
C ALA A 105 0.86 2.62 -17.40
#